data_AF-A0A9P6Y0V9-F1
#
_entry.id   AF-A0A9P6Y0V9-F1
#
_cell.length_a   1.000
_cell.length_b   1.000
_cell.length_c   1.000
_cell.angle_alpha   90.00
_cell.angle_beta   90.00
_cell.angle_gamma   90.00
#
_symmetry.space_group_name_H-M   'P 1'
#
loop_
_entity.id
_entity.type
_entity.pdbx_description
1 polymer ?
#
loop_
_entity_poly.entity_id
_entity_poly.type
_entity_poly.pdbx_seq_one_letter_code
_entity_poly.pdbx_strand_id
1 'polypeptide(L)'
;MGRLGNASARVPAMVMNVLPLRVAAGEGSVEAFSRALGRQLSQGRKHGRYRGEQLRRDLGLVGAQQRLHGPLVNVQPFYAPRVSPGGQATLEGLGTGPVDELTLGYRGDGQRVLDLEIEANPALYRREDVQAHAARLLHFVSAALDADDIATVPLATADEAQQVVHGFNATAHGLPQTTLVELLQQGMDRDPQATALVCARWASARAAWWWWRCHARWNW
;
A
#
# COMPACT_ATOMS: atom_id res chain seq x y z
N MET A 1 -10.18 -21.63 -13.01
CA MET A 1 -11.36 -22.51 -13.04
C MET A 1 -11.06 -23.79 -13.85
N GLY A 2 -10.20 -24.67 -13.31
CA GLY A 2 -9.76 -25.89 -14.02
C GLY A 2 -10.80 -27.02 -14.07
N ARG A 3 -12.00 -26.78 -13.53
CA ARG A 3 -13.05 -27.78 -13.39
C ARG A 3 -14.08 -27.77 -14.51
N LEU A 4 -14.48 -26.58 -14.99
CA LEU A 4 -15.50 -26.43 -16.03
C LEU A 4 -15.05 -27.14 -17.31
N GLY A 5 -15.97 -27.87 -17.95
CA GLY A 5 -15.68 -28.71 -19.11
C GLY A 5 -15.01 -30.05 -18.80
N ASN A 6 -14.71 -30.37 -17.54
CA ASN A 6 -14.09 -31.63 -17.12
C ASN A 6 -14.99 -32.44 -16.17
N ALA A 7 -14.69 -33.73 -16.00
CA ALA A 7 -15.43 -34.60 -15.07
C ALA A 7 -15.48 -34.05 -13.63
N SER A 8 -14.40 -33.39 -13.18
CA SER A 8 -14.32 -32.73 -11.87
C SER A 8 -15.37 -31.64 -11.60
N ALA A 9 -16.07 -31.15 -12.63
CA ALA A 9 -17.18 -30.23 -12.44
C ALA A 9 -18.37 -30.89 -11.71
N ARG A 10 -18.52 -32.22 -11.81
CA ARG A 10 -19.68 -32.96 -11.30
C ARG A 10 -19.40 -33.75 -10.01
N VAL A 11 -18.20 -33.64 -9.46
CA VAL A 11 -17.79 -34.42 -8.29
C VAL A 11 -17.28 -33.47 -7.20
N PRO A 12 -17.62 -33.70 -5.91
CA PRO A 12 -16.98 -33.01 -4.81
C PRO A 12 -15.47 -33.30 -4.81
N ALA A 13 -14.66 -32.29 -5.09
CA ALA A 13 -13.20 -32.43 -5.15
C ALA A 13 -12.50 -31.08 -4.97
N MET A 14 -11.32 -31.11 -4.34
CA MET A 14 -10.44 -29.95 -4.17
C MET A 14 -9.58 -29.74 -5.42
N VAL A 15 -10.18 -29.12 -6.44
CA VAL A 15 -9.50 -28.81 -7.71
C VAL A 15 -9.35 -27.30 -7.85
N MET A 16 -8.46 -26.75 -7.04
CA MET A 16 -8.09 -25.33 -7.01
C MET A 16 -6.59 -25.20 -7.28
N ASN A 17 -6.20 -24.16 -8.01
CA ASN A 17 -4.81 -23.81 -8.27
C ASN A 17 -4.71 -22.29 -8.35
N VAL A 18 -3.64 -21.73 -7.79
CA VAL A 18 -3.33 -20.31 -7.86
C VAL A 18 -2.29 -20.11 -8.95
N LEU A 19 -2.60 -19.24 -9.91
CA LEU A 19 -1.71 -18.95 -11.02
C LEU A 19 -0.99 -17.63 -10.76
N PRO A 20 0.35 -17.58 -10.84
CA PRO A 20 1.07 -16.33 -10.75
C PRO A 20 0.70 -15.44 -11.94
N LEU A 21 0.38 -14.18 -11.66
CA LEU A 21 0.15 -13.15 -12.66
C LEU A 21 1.16 -12.04 -12.42
N ARG A 22 1.92 -11.71 -13.46
CA ARG A 22 2.82 -10.55 -13.43
C ARG A 22 2.04 -9.34 -13.94
N VAL A 23 1.81 -8.38 -13.07
CA VAL A 23 1.16 -7.10 -13.39
C VAL A 23 2.25 -6.03 -13.36
N ALA A 24 2.49 -5.39 -14.50
CA ALA A 24 3.35 -4.21 -14.57
C ALA A 24 2.52 -2.95 -14.26
N ALA A 25 3.18 -1.87 -13.85
CA ALA A 25 2.55 -0.55 -13.86
C ALA A 25 2.01 -0.27 -15.27
N GLY A 26 0.75 0.15 -15.34
CA GLY A 26 0.06 0.42 -16.59
C GLY A 26 0.21 1.86 -17.03
N GLU A 27 0.09 2.07 -18.33
CA GLU A 27 -0.09 3.36 -18.97
C GLU A 27 -1.19 3.22 -20.03
N GLY A 28 -1.80 4.34 -20.42
CA GLY A 28 -2.89 4.39 -21.38
C GLY A 28 -4.23 3.95 -20.79
N SER A 29 -5.22 3.75 -21.66
CA SER A 29 -6.61 3.64 -21.20
C SER A 29 -6.86 2.45 -20.28
N VAL A 30 -7.71 2.67 -19.27
CA VAL A 30 -8.14 1.66 -18.30
C VAL A 30 -8.73 0.44 -19.01
N GLU A 31 -9.51 0.64 -20.08
CA GLU A 31 -10.06 -0.45 -20.88
C GLU A 31 -8.97 -1.26 -21.57
N ALA A 32 -8.03 -0.59 -22.24
CA ALA A 32 -6.94 -1.25 -22.96
C ALA A 32 -6.06 -2.07 -22.01
N PHE A 33 -5.72 -1.48 -20.86
CA PHE A 33 -4.97 -2.14 -19.79
C PHE A 33 -5.71 -3.37 -19.25
N SER A 34 -6.98 -3.21 -18.90
CA SER A 34 -7.83 -4.30 -18.39
C SER A 34 -7.99 -5.43 -19.40
N ARG A 35 -8.17 -5.10 -20.69
CA ARG A 35 -8.25 -6.08 -21.77
C ARG A 35 -6.93 -6.83 -21.96
N ALA A 36 -5.79 -6.15 -21.84
CA ALA A 36 -4.48 -6.78 -21.90
C ALA A 36 -4.27 -7.78 -20.75
N LEU A 37 -4.62 -7.39 -19.51
CA LEU A 37 -4.59 -8.28 -18.36
C LEU A 37 -5.53 -9.48 -18.52
N GLY A 38 -6.75 -9.25 -19.04
CA GLY A 38 -7.71 -10.32 -19.35
C GLY A 38 -7.15 -11.35 -20.36
N ARG A 39 -6.42 -10.89 -21.37
CA ARG A 39 -5.71 -11.78 -22.31
C ARG A 39 -4.62 -12.59 -21.61
N GLN A 40 -3.78 -11.96 -20.77
CA GLN A 40 -2.74 -12.66 -20.02
C GLN A 40 -3.32 -13.73 -19.09
N LEU A 41 -4.38 -13.40 -18.35
CA LEU A 41 -5.12 -14.34 -17.52
C LEU A 41 -5.67 -15.52 -18.34
N SER A 42 -6.23 -15.24 -19.52
CA SER A 42 -6.76 -16.28 -20.41
C SER A 42 -5.66 -17.21 -20.95
N GLN A 43 -4.48 -16.68 -21.28
CA GLN A 43 -3.33 -17.50 -21.67
C GLN A 43 -2.81 -18.35 -20.50
N GLY A 44 -2.64 -17.76 -19.31
CA GLY A 44 -2.21 -18.47 -18.12
C GLY A 44 -3.15 -19.63 -17.75
N ARG A 45 -4.47 -19.45 -17.93
CA ARG A 45 -5.47 -20.50 -17.70
C ARG A 45 -5.25 -21.76 -18.54
N LYS A 46 -4.67 -21.67 -19.74
CA LYS A 46 -4.35 -22.84 -20.58
C LYS A 46 -3.35 -23.77 -19.89
N HIS A 47 -2.49 -23.22 -19.05
CA HIS A 47 -1.50 -23.94 -18.24
C HIS A 47 -1.96 -24.16 -16.80
N GLY A 48 -3.24 -23.90 -16.50
CA GLY A 48 -3.75 -23.85 -15.13
C GLY A 48 -3.76 -25.18 -14.37
N ARG A 49 -3.43 -26.29 -15.05
CA ARG A 49 -3.24 -27.62 -14.43
C ARG A 49 -1.84 -27.81 -13.85
N TYR A 50 -0.88 -26.96 -14.22
CA TYR A 50 0.46 -27.00 -13.66
C TYR A 50 0.46 -26.51 -12.22
N ARG A 51 0.82 -27.37 -11.28
CA ARG A 51 0.70 -27.11 -9.84
C ARG A 51 1.69 -26.05 -9.39
N GLY A 52 1.23 -25.09 -8.59
CA GLY A 52 2.10 -24.05 -8.01
C GLY A 52 3.23 -24.64 -7.16
N GLU A 53 2.99 -25.75 -6.49
CA GLU A 53 4.00 -26.50 -5.74
C GLU A 53 5.09 -27.06 -6.65
N GLN A 54 4.72 -27.56 -7.83
CA GLN A 54 5.69 -28.03 -8.82
C GLN A 54 6.46 -26.85 -9.42
N LEU A 55 5.76 -25.77 -9.80
CA LEU A 55 6.38 -24.55 -10.32
C LEU A 55 7.44 -23.98 -9.36
N ARG A 56 7.16 -23.99 -8.05
CA ARG A 56 8.14 -23.58 -7.04
C ARG A 56 9.39 -24.46 -7.03
N ARG A 57 9.24 -25.78 -7.22
CA ARG A 57 10.38 -26.71 -7.33
C ARG A 57 11.23 -26.40 -8.55
N ASP A 58 10.60 -26.22 -9.70
CA ASP A 58 11.32 -25.98 -10.95
C ASP A 58 12.06 -24.63 -10.93
N LEU A 59 11.52 -23.64 -10.22
CA LEU A 59 12.15 -22.34 -10.01
C LEU A 59 13.20 -22.33 -8.89
N GLY A 60 13.46 -23.46 -8.22
CA GLY A 60 14.42 -23.53 -7.12
C GLY A 60 13.98 -22.78 -5.85
N LEU A 61 12.69 -22.48 -5.71
CA LEU A 61 12.10 -21.73 -4.58
C LEU A 61 11.70 -22.63 -3.41
N VAL A 62 12.38 -23.77 -3.26
CA VAL A 62 12.13 -24.77 -2.21
C VAL A 62 13.13 -24.55 -1.08
N GLY A 63 12.65 -24.56 0.17
CA GLY A 63 13.50 -24.38 1.35
C GLY A 63 13.81 -22.92 1.70
N ALA A 64 13.75 -22.00 0.73
CA ALA A 64 13.70 -20.57 1.01
C ALA A 64 12.27 -20.15 1.39
N GLN A 65 12.10 -19.25 2.36
CA GLN A 65 10.80 -18.59 2.64
C GLN A 65 10.38 -17.61 1.51
N GLN A 66 10.93 -17.77 0.30
CA GLN A 66 10.61 -16.95 -0.85
C GLN A 66 9.24 -17.34 -1.41
N ARG A 67 8.31 -16.39 -1.34
CA ARG A 67 6.96 -16.54 -1.87
C ARG A 67 6.98 -16.33 -3.39
N LEU A 68 6.17 -17.10 -4.11
CA LEU A 68 6.01 -16.95 -5.56
C LEU A 68 5.13 -15.74 -5.91
N HIS A 69 4.20 -15.39 -5.03
CA HIS A 69 3.26 -14.28 -5.15
C HIS A 69 2.94 -13.74 -3.75
N GLY A 70 2.56 -12.46 -3.69
CA GLY A 70 2.04 -11.83 -2.47
C GLY A 70 0.52 -11.90 -2.42
N PRO A 71 -0.19 -10.82 -2.83
CA PRO A 71 -1.64 -10.77 -2.78
C PRO A 71 -2.31 -11.72 -3.78
N LEU A 72 -3.46 -12.25 -3.38
CA LEU A 72 -4.31 -13.07 -4.24
C LEU A 72 -5.52 -12.28 -4.73
N VAL A 73 -5.93 -12.53 -5.97
CA VAL A 73 -7.21 -12.05 -6.51
C VAL A 73 -8.09 -13.25 -6.80
N ASN A 74 -9.24 -13.31 -6.14
CA ASN A 74 -10.19 -14.40 -6.26
C ASN A 74 -11.49 -13.91 -6.90
N VAL A 75 -11.64 -14.20 -8.19
CA VAL A 75 -12.88 -13.92 -8.93
C VAL A 75 -13.82 -15.11 -8.77
N GLN A 76 -14.79 -14.97 -7.88
CA GLN A 76 -15.74 -16.01 -7.54
C GLN A 76 -17.05 -15.78 -8.31
N PRO A 77 -17.70 -16.86 -8.78
CA PRO A 77 -19.06 -16.74 -9.33
C PRO A 77 -20.03 -16.33 -8.22
N PHE A 78 -21.03 -15.53 -8.58
CA PHE A 78 -22.14 -15.21 -7.70
C PHE A 78 -23.02 -16.44 -7.46
N TYR A 79 -23.30 -16.75 -6.19
CA TYR A 79 -24.16 -17.85 -5.79
C TYR A 79 -25.40 -17.30 -5.07
N ALA A 80 -26.55 -17.35 -5.71
CA ALA A 80 -27.83 -17.20 -5.02
C ALA A 80 -28.22 -18.56 -4.40
N PRO A 81 -28.62 -18.61 -3.11
CA PRO A 81 -29.13 -19.84 -2.53
C PRO A 81 -30.39 -20.28 -3.28
N ARG A 82 -30.45 -21.56 -3.65
CA ARG A 82 -31.64 -22.13 -4.28
C ARG A 82 -32.66 -22.42 -3.20
N VAL A 83 -33.84 -21.80 -3.30
CA VAL A 83 -34.96 -22.00 -2.37
C VAL A 83 -36.15 -22.65 -3.08
N SER A 84 -36.93 -23.41 -2.34
CA SER A 84 -38.24 -23.85 -2.79
C SER A 84 -39.19 -22.64 -2.95
N PRO A 85 -40.25 -22.74 -3.78
CA PRO A 85 -41.25 -21.69 -3.87
C PRO A 85 -41.78 -21.29 -2.47
N GLY A 86 -41.81 -19.99 -2.18
CA GLY A 86 -42.24 -19.45 -0.87
C GLY A 86 -41.18 -19.51 0.25
N GLY A 87 -40.02 -20.12 0.02
CA GLY A 87 -38.91 -20.14 0.97
C GLY A 87 -38.00 -18.91 0.84
N GLN A 88 -37.35 -18.55 1.95
CA GLN A 88 -36.25 -17.58 1.99
C GLN A 88 -35.00 -18.28 2.51
N ALA A 89 -33.85 -17.98 1.92
CA ALA A 89 -32.56 -18.46 2.40
C ALA A 89 -31.49 -17.39 2.17
N THR A 90 -30.54 -17.35 3.09
CA THR A 90 -29.34 -16.52 3.02
C THR A 90 -28.12 -17.42 3.02
N LEU A 91 -27.08 -17.01 2.29
CA LEU A 91 -25.78 -17.67 2.31
C LEU A 91 -24.80 -16.74 2.99
N GLU A 92 -24.28 -17.16 4.14
CA GLU A 92 -23.26 -16.42 4.89
C GLU A 92 -21.93 -17.19 4.84
N GLY A 93 -20.89 -16.55 4.30
CA GLY A 93 -19.54 -17.09 4.29
C GLY A 93 -18.86 -16.83 5.64
N LEU A 94 -18.59 -17.87 6.42
CA LEU A 94 -17.94 -17.73 7.73
C LEU A 94 -16.41 -17.63 7.65
N GLY A 95 -15.82 -18.11 6.56
CA GLY A 95 -14.38 -18.04 6.30
C GLY A 95 -13.93 -18.96 5.19
N THR A 96 -12.84 -18.59 4.53
CA THR A 96 -12.23 -19.31 3.39
C THR A 96 -10.98 -20.10 3.78
N GLY A 97 -10.51 -19.93 5.02
CA GLY A 97 -9.26 -20.48 5.53
C GLY A 97 -8.23 -19.39 5.83
N PRO A 98 -7.03 -19.76 6.29
CA PRO A 98 -5.96 -18.80 6.51
C PRO A 98 -5.47 -18.21 5.19
N VAL A 99 -5.17 -16.90 5.20
CA VAL A 99 -4.50 -16.21 4.09
C VAL A 99 -3.04 -15.94 4.47
N ASP A 100 -2.12 -16.13 3.52
CA ASP A 100 -0.69 -15.92 3.75
C ASP A 100 -0.33 -14.43 3.92
N GLU A 101 -1.06 -13.56 3.22
CA GLU A 101 -0.89 -12.11 3.22
C GLU A 101 -2.24 -11.40 3.11
N LEU A 102 -2.74 -11.23 1.88
CA LEU A 102 -3.95 -10.50 1.56
C LEU A 102 -4.64 -11.14 0.36
N THR A 103 -5.96 -11.27 0.41
CA THR A 103 -6.79 -11.79 -0.67
C THR A 103 -7.90 -10.80 -0.98
N LEU A 104 -7.98 -10.38 -2.24
CA LEU A 104 -9.04 -9.57 -2.80
C LEU A 104 -10.09 -10.50 -3.43
N GLY A 105 -11.22 -10.64 -2.76
CA GLY A 105 -12.39 -11.35 -3.25
C GLY A 105 -13.25 -10.43 -4.12
N TYR A 106 -13.66 -10.94 -5.28
CA TYR A 106 -14.64 -10.30 -6.16
C TYR A 106 -15.78 -11.29 -6.40
N ARG A 107 -17.01 -10.88 -6.11
CA ARG A 107 -18.23 -11.61 -6.50
C ARG A 107 -19.19 -10.65 -7.18
N GLY A 108 -19.81 -11.08 -8.26
CA GLY A 108 -20.84 -10.27 -8.88
C GLY A 108 -21.63 -11.03 -9.91
N ASP A 109 -22.88 -10.61 -10.11
CA ASP A 109 -23.76 -11.14 -11.16
C ASP A 109 -23.46 -10.53 -12.55
N GLY A 110 -22.56 -9.55 -12.59
CA GLY A 110 -22.16 -8.83 -13.80
C GLY A 110 -23.20 -7.84 -14.29
N GLN A 111 -24.25 -7.56 -13.51
CA GLN A 111 -25.33 -6.65 -13.87
C GLN A 111 -25.65 -5.62 -12.80
N ARG A 112 -25.88 -6.05 -11.55
CA ARG A 112 -26.45 -5.20 -10.49
C ARG A 112 -25.73 -5.33 -9.16
N VAL A 113 -25.04 -6.44 -8.91
CA VAL A 113 -24.39 -6.69 -7.63
C VAL A 113 -22.91 -6.91 -7.84
N LEU A 114 -22.12 -6.15 -7.07
CA LEU A 114 -20.69 -6.31 -6.94
C LEU A 114 -20.33 -6.31 -5.45
N ASP A 115 -19.88 -7.44 -4.96
CA ASP A 115 -19.30 -7.61 -3.63
C ASP A 115 -17.77 -7.65 -3.76
N LEU A 116 -17.11 -6.73 -3.06
CA LEU A 116 -15.67 -6.69 -2.90
C LEU A 116 -15.31 -7.05 -1.46
N GLU A 117 -14.39 -7.98 -1.29
CA GLU A 117 -13.96 -8.47 0.01
C GLU A 117 -12.44 -8.40 0.14
N ILE A 118 -11.95 -8.03 1.32
CA ILE A 118 -10.52 -8.08 1.65
C ILE A 118 -10.35 -8.98 2.86
N GLU A 119 -9.69 -10.12 2.65
CA GLU A 119 -9.23 -11.00 3.71
C GLU A 119 -7.73 -10.75 3.92
N ALA A 120 -7.31 -10.51 5.16
CA ALA A 120 -5.93 -10.18 5.48
C ALA A 120 -5.42 -10.98 6.67
N ASN A 121 -4.13 -11.30 6.65
CA ASN A 121 -3.46 -11.99 7.73
C ASN A 121 -3.33 -11.05 8.95
N PRO A 122 -3.94 -11.38 10.11
CA PRO A 122 -3.92 -10.51 11.29
C PRO A 122 -2.53 -10.36 11.91
N ALA A 123 -1.56 -11.22 11.56
CA ALA A 123 -0.17 -11.05 11.95
C ALA A 123 0.57 -9.97 11.13
N LEU A 124 0.00 -9.55 9.99
CA LEU A 124 0.61 -8.57 9.07
C LEU A 124 -0.19 -7.27 8.99
N TYR A 125 -1.50 -7.32 9.18
CA TYR A 125 -2.39 -6.17 9.05
C TYR A 125 -3.29 -6.02 10.28
N ARG A 126 -3.44 -4.80 10.76
CA ARG A 126 -4.47 -4.48 11.75
C ARG A 126 -5.80 -4.23 11.04
N ARG A 127 -6.89 -4.27 11.81
CA ARG A 127 -8.24 -4.05 11.27
C ARG A 127 -8.37 -2.70 10.58
N GLU A 128 -7.77 -1.66 11.15
CA GLU A 128 -7.81 -0.30 10.64
C GLU A 128 -7.08 -0.19 9.30
N ASP A 129 -5.98 -0.93 9.14
CA ASP A 129 -5.21 -0.97 7.89
C ASP A 129 -6.06 -1.60 6.77
N VAL A 130 -6.79 -2.68 7.06
CA VAL A 130 -7.69 -3.35 6.11
C VAL A 130 -8.88 -2.47 5.74
N GLN A 131 -9.47 -1.76 6.70
CA GLN A 131 -10.55 -0.80 6.45
C GLN A 131 -10.09 0.35 5.55
N ALA A 132 -8.88 0.87 5.78
CA ALA A 132 -8.29 1.88 4.91
C ALA A 132 -8.06 1.32 3.48
N HIS A 133 -7.58 0.08 3.34
CA HIS A 133 -7.45 -0.55 2.03
C HIS A 133 -8.80 -0.74 1.33
N ALA A 134 -9.87 -1.07 2.05
CA ALA A 134 -11.21 -1.17 1.47
C ALA A 134 -11.71 0.19 0.95
N ALA A 135 -11.49 1.26 1.72
CA ALA A 135 -11.83 2.62 1.29
C ALA A 135 -11.03 3.05 0.06
N ARG A 136 -9.72 2.79 0.04
CA ARG A 136 -8.85 3.06 -1.12
C ARG A 136 -9.23 2.25 -2.36
N LEU A 137 -9.59 0.97 -2.19
CA LEU A 137 -10.01 0.13 -3.32
C LEU A 137 -11.28 0.67 -3.97
N LEU A 138 -12.28 1.05 -3.15
CA LEU A 138 -13.50 1.67 -3.66
C LEU A 138 -13.18 2.99 -4.36
N HIS A 139 -12.38 3.86 -3.74
CA HIS A 139 -11.95 5.12 -4.33
C HIS A 139 -11.27 4.92 -5.70
N PHE A 140 -10.30 4.01 -5.76
CA PHE A 140 -9.55 3.68 -6.98
C PHE A 140 -10.47 3.16 -8.09
N VAL A 141 -11.35 2.19 -7.77
CA VAL A 141 -12.27 1.63 -8.77
C VAL A 141 -13.24 2.68 -9.28
N SER A 142 -13.78 3.53 -8.41
CA SER A 142 -14.65 4.64 -8.82
C SER A 142 -13.91 5.64 -9.70
N ALA A 143 -12.71 6.08 -9.32
CA ALA A 143 -11.94 7.04 -10.10
C ALA A 143 -11.48 6.46 -11.46
N ALA A 144 -11.21 5.15 -11.52
CA ALA A 144 -10.82 4.48 -12.76
C ALA A 144 -11.94 4.42 -13.81
N LEU A 145 -13.21 4.58 -13.43
CA LEU A 145 -14.33 4.59 -14.38
C LEU A 145 -14.35 5.86 -15.24
N ASP A 146 -13.85 6.97 -14.71
CA ASP A 146 -13.85 8.28 -15.36
C ASP A 146 -12.46 8.67 -15.89
N ALA A 147 -11.44 7.83 -15.67
CA ALA A 147 -10.06 8.14 -16.03
C ALA A 147 -9.72 7.74 -17.46
N ASP A 148 -9.10 8.67 -18.20
CA ASP A 148 -8.59 8.41 -19.55
C ASP A 148 -7.32 7.54 -19.56
N ASP A 149 -6.51 7.61 -18.49
CA ASP A 149 -5.26 6.87 -18.33
C ASP A 149 -5.20 6.21 -16.95
N ILE A 150 -4.84 4.93 -16.90
CA ILE A 150 -4.68 4.18 -15.64
C ILE A 150 -3.59 4.77 -14.74
N ALA A 151 -2.57 5.43 -15.30
CA ALA A 151 -1.46 6.02 -14.56
C ALA A 151 -1.86 7.26 -13.75
N THR A 152 -2.98 7.90 -14.08
CA THR A 152 -3.48 9.10 -13.38
C THR A 152 -4.50 8.78 -12.30
N VAL A 153 -4.93 7.51 -12.18
CA VAL A 153 -5.94 7.11 -11.19
C VAL A 153 -5.35 7.24 -9.77
N PRO A 154 -5.96 8.03 -8.89
CA PRO A 154 -5.47 8.22 -7.53
C PRO A 154 -5.59 6.94 -6.69
N LEU A 155 -4.52 6.60 -5.98
CA LEU A 155 -4.48 5.48 -5.03
C LEU A 155 -4.88 5.91 -3.61
N ALA A 156 -4.48 7.12 -3.21
CA ALA A 156 -4.83 7.70 -1.92
C ALA A 156 -6.21 8.36 -2.03
N THR A 157 -7.02 8.24 -0.97
CA THR A 157 -8.30 8.96 -0.92
C THR A 157 -8.07 10.47 -0.83
N ALA A 158 -9.11 11.26 -1.11
CA ALA A 158 -9.01 12.73 -1.00
C ALA A 158 -8.58 13.18 0.41
N ASP A 159 -9.10 12.54 1.47
CA ASP A 159 -8.75 12.87 2.85
C ASP A 159 -7.30 12.51 3.16
N GLU A 160 -6.81 11.38 2.67
CA GLU A 160 -5.42 10.97 2.81
C GLU A 160 -4.48 11.93 2.08
N ALA A 161 -4.82 12.30 0.84
CA ALA A 161 -4.06 13.29 0.08
C ALA A 161 -4.04 14.65 0.79
N GLN A 162 -5.18 15.12 1.31
CA GLN A 162 -5.27 16.36 2.08
C GLN A 162 -4.38 16.31 3.33
N GLN A 163 -4.44 15.22 4.09
CA GLN A 163 -3.65 15.07 5.30
C GLN A 163 -2.15 15.01 5.01
N VAL A 164 -1.73 14.27 3.98
CA VAL A 164 -0.31 14.08 3.65
C VAL A 164 0.28 15.31 2.99
N VAL A 165 -0.43 15.92 2.04
CA VAL A 165 0.08 17.06 1.27
C VAL A 165 -0.01 18.35 2.08
N HIS A 166 -1.09 18.56 2.83
CA HIS A 166 -1.34 19.82 3.54
C HIS A 166 -1.26 19.67 5.06
N GLY A 167 -1.90 18.66 5.64
CA GLY A 167 -1.98 18.49 7.10
C GLY A 167 -0.60 18.33 7.77
N PHE A 168 0.18 17.34 7.34
CA PHE A 168 1.54 17.11 7.87
C PHE A 168 2.52 18.24 7.51
N ASN A 169 2.27 18.93 6.39
CA ASN A 169 3.13 20.01 5.90
C ASN A 169 2.65 21.41 6.35
N ALA A 170 1.69 21.50 7.26
CA ALA A 170 1.22 22.75 7.85
C ALA A 170 2.24 23.33 8.85
N THR A 171 3.51 23.42 8.46
CA THR A 171 4.62 23.89 9.29
C THR A 171 4.87 25.39 9.17
N ALA A 172 4.04 26.10 8.39
CA ALA A 172 4.14 27.54 8.21
C ALA A 172 3.82 28.27 9.52
N HIS A 173 4.83 28.93 10.08
CA HIS A 173 4.69 29.81 11.23
C HIS A 173 5.61 31.01 11.05
N GLY A 174 5.18 32.16 11.57
CA GLY A 174 5.97 33.38 11.54
C GLY A 174 7.24 33.19 12.37
N LEU A 175 8.39 33.39 11.75
CA LEU A 175 9.66 33.54 12.45
C LEU A 175 10.03 35.03 12.49
N PRO A 176 10.66 35.50 13.58
CA PRO A 176 11.19 36.85 13.61
C PRO A 176 12.20 37.06 12.47
N GLN A 177 12.12 38.21 11.81
CA GLN A 177 13.14 38.65 10.86
C GLN A 177 14.38 39.04 11.64
N THR A 178 15.29 38.10 11.84
CA THR A 178 16.51 38.29 12.62
C THR A 178 17.65 37.45 12.05
N THR A 179 18.88 37.73 12.48
CA THR A 179 20.05 36.94 12.13
C THR A 179 20.55 36.09 13.29
N LEU A 180 21.34 35.05 12.99
CA LEU A 180 22.01 34.27 14.03
C LEU A 180 22.89 35.15 14.94
N VAL A 181 23.50 36.21 14.38
CA VAL A 181 24.34 37.15 15.13
C VAL A 181 23.51 37.95 16.13
N GLU A 182 22.36 38.47 15.71
CA GLU A 182 21.44 39.18 16.60
C GLU A 182 20.91 38.28 17.71
N LEU A 183 20.56 37.02 17.40
CA LEU A 183 20.13 36.04 18.41
C LEU A 183 21.24 35.72 19.42
N LEU A 184 22.49 35.61 18.97
CA LEU A 184 23.65 35.42 19.84
C LEU A 184 23.88 36.64 20.74
N GLN A 185 23.78 37.86 20.18
CA GLN A 185 23.89 39.11 20.94
C GLN A 185 22.81 39.22 22.00
N GLN A 186 21.54 38.99 21.64
CA GLN A 186 20.43 38.95 22.60
C GLN A 186 20.63 37.90 23.70
N GLY A 187 21.25 36.76 23.37
CA GLY A 187 21.62 35.74 24.34
C GLY A 187 22.68 36.23 25.33
N MET A 188 23.76 36.86 24.82
CA MET A 188 24.83 37.44 25.64
C MET A 188 24.33 38.58 26.52
N ASP A 189 23.41 39.43 26.02
CA ASP A 189 22.84 40.53 26.79
C ASP A 189 21.91 40.03 27.90
N ARG A 190 21.18 38.93 27.66
CA ARG A 190 20.21 38.36 28.61
C ARG A 190 20.90 37.71 29.81
N ASP A 191 21.95 36.92 29.57
CA ASP A 191 22.73 36.29 30.64
C ASP A 191 24.22 36.25 30.28
N PRO A 192 24.98 37.30 30.62
CA PRO A 192 26.40 37.40 30.30
C PRO A 192 27.27 36.36 31.03
N GLN A 193 26.78 35.78 32.13
CA GLN A 193 27.56 34.84 32.96
C GLN A 193 27.28 33.38 32.60
N ALA A 194 26.29 33.11 31.75
CA ALA A 194 25.99 31.77 31.26
C ALA A 194 27.19 31.17 30.51
N THR A 195 27.46 29.90 30.76
CA THR A 195 28.50 29.17 30.02
C THR A 195 28.02 28.92 28.58
N ALA A 196 28.58 29.65 27.62
CA ALA A 196 28.21 29.53 26.20
C ALA A 196 28.95 28.39 25.47
N LEU A 197 30.17 28.05 25.90
CA LEU A 197 31.02 27.04 25.26
C LEU A 197 31.92 26.35 26.30
N VAL A 198 31.99 25.02 26.26
CA VAL A 198 32.95 24.22 27.04
C VAL A 198 33.84 23.45 26.09
N CYS A 199 35.16 23.66 26.18
CA CYS A 199 36.16 23.00 25.34
C CYS A 199 37.08 22.12 26.21
N ALA A 200 37.10 20.81 25.98
CA ALA A 200 37.78 19.82 26.84
C ALA A 200 39.32 19.93 26.89
N ARG A 201 39.93 20.84 26.13
CA ARG A 201 41.37 21.13 26.16
C ARG A 201 41.69 22.63 26.06
N TRP A 202 40.98 23.49 26.80
CA TRP A 202 41.44 24.86 27.07
C TRP A 202 41.18 25.18 28.55
N ALA A 203 42.24 25.44 29.31
CA ALA A 203 42.14 25.84 30.71
C ALA A 203 41.46 27.21 30.80
N SER A 204 40.28 27.23 31.42
CA SER A 204 39.54 28.39 31.94
C SER A 204 39.52 29.66 31.06
N ALA A 205 38.41 29.87 30.35
CA ALA A 205 37.93 31.23 30.10
C ALA A 205 36.58 31.37 30.81
N ARG A 206 36.56 32.06 31.96
CA ARG A 206 35.32 32.65 32.49
C ARG A 206 34.85 33.66 31.45
N ALA A 207 33.55 33.67 31.17
CA ALA A 207 32.90 34.52 30.17
C ALA A 207 32.86 36.01 30.59
N ALA A 208 34.03 36.60 30.82
CA ALA A 208 34.20 38.04 30.80
C ALA A 208 35.16 38.32 29.64
N TRP A 209 34.66 39.02 28.62
CA TRP A 209 35.44 39.55 27.49
C TRP A 209 35.69 38.59 26.31
N TRP A 210 34.63 38.22 25.59
CA TRP A 210 34.76 38.02 24.13
C TRP A 210 34.62 39.36 23.41
N TRP A 211 35.61 40.25 23.60
CA TRP A 211 35.87 41.33 22.63
C TRP A 211 36.56 40.68 21.42
N TRP A 212 35.78 40.19 20.45
CA TRP A 212 36.31 39.92 19.12
C TRP A 212 36.62 41.26 18.44
N ARG A 213 37.81 41.81 18.68
CA ARG A 213 38.47 42.68 17.70
C ARG A 213 39.10 41.77 16.66
N CYS A 214 38.36 41.48 15.59
CA CYS A 214 38.93 40.96 14.34
C CYS A 214 39.99 41.94 13.82
N HIS A 215 41.25 41.80 14.24
CA HIS A 215 42.38 42.23 13.43
C HIS A 215 42.69 41.11 12.43
N ALA A 216 41.81 40.95 11.44
CA ALA A 216 42.19 40.31 10.20
C ALA A 216 43.11 41.29 9.45
N ARG A 217 44.42 41.18 9.70
CA ARG A 217 45.41 41.62 8.73
C ARG A 217 45.26 40.71 7.52
N TRP A 218 44.53 41.20 6.52
CA TRP A 218 44.69 40.71 5.16
C TRP A 218 46.05 41.21 4.69
N ASN A 219 47.04 40.32 4.69
CA ASN A 219 48.21 40.52 3.85
C ASN A 219 47.80 40.16 2.42
N TRP A 220 48.12 41.07 1.51
CA TRP A 220 48.03 40.92 0.06
C TRP A 220 48.71 39.63 -0.43
#